data_AF-A0A947FPJ9-F1
#
_entry.id   AF-A0A947FPJ9-F1
#
_cell.length_a   1.000
_cell.length_b   1.000
_cell.length_c   1.000
_cell.angle_alpha   90.00
_cell.angle_beta   90.00
_cell.angle_gamma   90.00
#
_symmetry.space_group_name_H-M   'P 1'
#
loop_
_entity.id
_entity.type
_entity.pdbx_description
1 polymer ?
#
loop_
_entity_poly.entity_id
_entity_poly.type
_entity_poly.pdbx_seq_one_letter_code
_entity_poly.pdbx_strand_id
1 'polypeptide(L)' 'AQQIAADEGIAEDGYRLVINCNRHGCQEVFHLHMHLVGGRQLRGISAG' A
#
# COMPACT_ATOMS: atom_id res chain seq x y z
N ALA A 1 -6.75 7.10 3.67
CA ALA A 1 -6.19 5.80 4.09
C ALA A 1 -6.41 5.52 5.56
N GLN A 2 -6.10 6.46 6.49
CA GLN A 2 -6.23 6.24 7.93
C GLN A 2 -7.61 5.73 8.38
N GLN A 3 -8.70 6.38 7.94
CA GLN A 3 -10.06 5.94 8.28
C GLN A 3 -10.33 4.53 7.78
N ILE A 4 -10.07 4.24 6.49
CA ILE A 4 -10.25 2.90 5.92
C ILE A 4 -9.38 1.87 6.67
N ALA A 5 -8.15 2.21 7.05
CA ALA A 5 -7.30 1.30 7.83
C ALA A 5 -7.86 1.02 9.24
N ALA A 6 -8.53 1.99 9.86
CA ALA A 6 -9.22 1.80 11.13
C ALA A 6 -10.48 0.94 10.96
N ASP A 7 -11.28 1.22 9.93
CA ASP A 7 -12.51 0.47 9.60
C ASP A 7 -12.19 -1.00 9.27
N GLU A 8 -11.06 -1.28 8.62
CA GLU A 8 -10.56 -2.62 8.31
C GLU A 8 -9.77 -3.28 9.47
N GLY A 9 -9.59 -2.60 10.61
CA GLY A 9 -8.92 -3.15 11.79
C GLY A 9 -7.40 -3.36 11.65
N ILE A 10 -6.76 -2.69 10.68
CA ILE A 10 -5.31 -2.83 10.38
C ILE A 10 -4.48 -1.62 10.82
N ALA A 11 -5.10 -0.62 11.45
CA ALA A 11 -4.46 0.66 11.78
C ALA A 11 -3.31 0.52 12.79
N GLU A 12 -3.51 -0.25 13.87
CA GLU A 12 -2.55 -0.37 14.99
C GLU A 12 -1.37 -1.27 14.65
N ASP A 13 -1.60 -2.40 13.97
CA ASP A 13 -0.54 -3.32 13.52
C ASP A 13 0.32 -2.72 12.39
N GLY A 14 -0.19 -1.68 11.72
CA GLY A 14 0.45 -0.98 10.63
C GLY A 14 0.06 -1.50 9.25
N TYR A 15 0.23 -0.62 8.26
CA TYR A 15 -0.11 -0.86 6.87
C TYR A 15 0.86 -0.11 5.95
N ARG A 16 0.88 -0.51 4.67
CA ARG A 16 1.65 0.14 3.61
C ARG A 16 0.74 0.81 2.61
N LEU A 17 1.08 2.04 2.24
CA LEU A 17 0.52 2.72 1.08
C LEU A 17 1.49 2.60 -0.08
N VAL A 18 0.98 2.16 -1.24
CA VAL A 18 1.78 2.01 -2.45
C VAL A 18 1.14 2.80 -3.59
N ILE A 19 1.94 3.60 -4.26
CA ILE A 19 1.58 4.26 -5.52
C ILE A 19 2.58 3.78 -6.56
N ASN A 20 2.06 3.11 -7.59
CA ASN A 20 2.85 2.65 -8.72
C ASN A 20 2.88 3.75 -9.79
N CYS A 21 4.07 4.06 -10.30
CA CYS A 21 4.25 5.10 -11.31
C CYS A 21 5.01 4.56 -12.51
N ASN A 22 4.41 4.71 -13.70
CA ASN A 22 4.94 4.27 -14.98
C ASN A 22 5.28 2.76 -15.03
N ARG A 23 5.92 2.35 -16.12
CA ARG A 23 6.23 0.95 -16.43
C ARG A 23 7.10 0.26 -15.37
N HIS A 24 8.18 0.91 -14.93
CA HIS A 24 9.10 0.31 -13.96
C HIS A 24 8.53 0.27 -12.54
N GLY A 25 7.54 1.10 -12.23
CA GLY A 25 6.76 1.01 -11.01
C GLY A 25 5.59 0.04 -11.08
N CYS A 26 5.42 -0.72 -12.17
CA CYS A 26 4.30 -1.65 -12.38
C CYS A 26 2.92 -0.96 -12.34
N GLN A 27 2.78 0.21 -12.95
CA GLN A 27 1.48 0.86 -13.13
C GLN A 27 0.73 0.26 -14.33
N GLU A 28 -0.42 -0.37 -14.06
CA GLU A 28 -1.28 -0.95 -15.10
C GLU A 28 -2.47 -0.03 -15.44
N VAL A 29 -3.08 0.59 -14.42
CA VAL A 29 -4.19 1.55 -14.60
C VAL A 29 -3.64 2.98 -14.57
N PHE A 30 -3.74 3.68 -15.70
CA PHE A 30 -3.24 5.06 -15.87
C PHE A 30 -4.20 6.12 -15.32
N HIS A 31 -4.58 5.94 -14.07
CA HIS A 31 -5.26 6.92 -13.23
C HIS A 31 -4.56 6.93 -11.86
N LEU A 32 -4.49 8.07 -11.18
CA LEU A 32 -3.89 8.14 -9.85
C LEU A 32 -4.69 7.24 -8.88
N HIS A 33 -4.05 6.21 -8.36
CA HIS A 33 -4.64 5.33 -7.35
C HIS A 33 -3.56 4.89 -6.36
N MET A 34 -4.02 4.39 -5.22
CA MET A 34 -3.18 3.99 -4.10
C MET A 34 -3.67 2.65 -3.58
N HIS A 35 -2.74 1.73 -3.37
CA HIS A 35 -3.03 0.48 -2.67
C HIS A 35 -2.84 0.67 -1.17
N LEU A 36 -3.80 0.21 -0.38
CA LEU A 36 -3.70 0.03 1.07
C LEU A 36 -3.50 -1.45 1.35
N VAL A 37 -2.36 -1.83 1.90
CA VAL A 37 -2.00 -3.24 2.16
C VAL A 37 -1.67 -3.43 3.63
N GLY A 38 -2.37 -4.33 4.32
CA GLY A 38 -2.18 -4.64 5.74
C GLY A 38 -2.76 -6.00 6.13
N GLY A 39 -2.99 -6.22 7.43
CA GLY A 39 -3.59 -7.45 7.96
C GLY A 39 -2.61 -8.61 8.19
N ARG A 40 -1.30 -8.38 8.00
CA ARG A 40 -0.21 -9.31 8.34
C ARG A 40 1.13 -8.58 8.34
N GLN A 41 2.15 -9.20 8.96
CA GLN A 41 3.54 -8.75 8.84
C GLN A 41 3.96 -8.68 7.36
N LEU A 42 4.22 -7.48 6.88
CA LEU A 42 4.71 -7.26 5.52
C LEU A 42 6.23 -7.46 5.48
N ARG A 43 6.73 -7.96 4.35
CA ARG A 43 8.18 -8.00 4.10
C ARG A 43 8.71 -6.57 3.97
N GLY A 44 9.86 -6.30 4.58
CA GLY A 44 10.59 -5.05 4.40
C GLY A 44 10.91 -4.84 2.91
N ILE A 45 10.88 -3.58 2.46
CA ILE A 45 11.37 -3.24 1.13
C ILE A 45 12.87 -3.03 1.30
N SER A 46 13.67 -4.00 0.87
CA SER A 46 15.10 -3.79 0.71
C SER A 46 15.27 -2.82 -0.45
N ALA A 47 15.84 -1.64 -0.21
CA ALA A 47 16.41 -0.86 -1.30
C ALA A 47 17.64 -1.64 -1.77
N GLY A 48 17.60 -2.12 -3.01
CA GLY A 48 18.79 -2.59 -3.71
C GLY A 48 19.66 -1.41 -4.11
#